data_AF-A0A3Q3DYN5-F1
#
_entry.id   AF-A0A3Q3DYN5-F1
#
_cell.length_a   1.000
_cell.length_b   1.000
_cell.length_c   1.000
_cell.angle_alpha   90.00
_cell.angle_beta   90.00
_cell.angle_gamma   90.00
#
_symmetry.space_group_name_H-M   'P 1'
#
loop_
_entity.id
_entity.type
_entity.pdbx_description
1 polymer ?
#
loop_
_entity_poly.entity_id
_entity_poly.type
_entity_poly.pdbx_seq_one_letter_code
_entity_poly.pdbx_strand_id
1 'polypeptide(L)'
;MAAYKLVLIRHGESNWNQENRFCGWFDADLSETGEKEARRGGQALKGERGFVLAVYFFSVIIQNVLRFMRNCVIASPPPLFTLIT
;
A
#
# COMPACT_ATOMS: atom_id res chain seq x y z
N MET A 1 21.07 -6.33 20.68
CA MET A 1 19.89 -6.79 19.92
C MET A 1 19.78 -5.98 18.65
N ALA A 2 19.60 -6.61 17.49
CA ALA A 2 19.34 -5.90 16.25
C ALA A 2 17.91 -5.36 16.25
N ALA A 3 17.72 -4.11 15.85
CA ALA A 3 16.41 -3.47 15.73
C ALA A 3 15.89 -3.63 14.30
N TYR A 4 14.64 -4.08 14.15
CA TYR A 4 13.95 -4.15 12.86
C TYR A 4 13.04 -2.94 12.70
N LYS A 5 12.94 -2.43 11.47
CA LYS A 5 12.07 -1.32 11.14
C LYS A 5 10.76 -1.85 10.55
N LEU A 6 9.66 -1.63 11.27
CA LEU A 6 8.32 -1.94 10.80
C LEU A 6 7.68 -0.67 10.23
N VAL A 7 7.16 -0.75 9.01
CA VAL A 7 6.41 0.33 8.37
C VAL A 7 4.98 -0.14 8.17
N LEU A 8 4.04 0.60 8.76
CA LEU A 8 2.60 0.36 8.63
C LEU A 8 1.99 1.45 7.75
N ILE A 9 1.21 1.06 6.76
CA ILE A 9 0.60 1.96 5.80
C ILE A 9 -0.88 1.62 5.70
N ARG A 10 -1.74 2.63 5.80
CA ARG A 10 -3.16 2.51 5.50
C ARG A 10 -3.38 2.78 4.01
N HIS A 11 -4.34 2.09 3.40
CA HIS A 11 -4.77 2.43 2.05
C HIS A 11 -5.26 3.89 1.98
N GLY A 12 -5.04 4.53 0.83
CA GLY A 12 -5.57 5.86 0.56
C GLY A 12 -7.09 5.88 0.43
N GLU A 13 -7.64 7.05 0.13
CA GLU A 13 -9.08 7.24 -0.05
C GLU A 13 -9.69 6.31 -1.13
N SER A 14 -10.83 5.69 -0.82
CA SER A 14 -11.64 4.90 -1.75
C SER A 14 -12.86 5.68 -2.27
N ASN A 15 -13.46 5.22 -3.37
CA ASN A 15 -14.70 5.80 -3.90
C ASN A 15 -15.83 5.77 -2.86
N TRP A 16 -15.91 4.71 -2.05
CA TRP A 16 -16.91 4.62 -0.99
C TRP A 16 -16.60 5.51 0.21
N ASN A 17 -15.32 5.81 0.47
CA ASN A 17 -14.97 6.85 1.44
C ASN A 17 -15.47 8.22 0.99
N GLN A 18 -15.35 8.55 -0.32
CA GLN A 18 -15.90 9.80 -0.86
C GLN A 18 -17.42 9.86 -0.73
N GLU A 19 -18.11 8.72 -0.94
CA GLU A 19 -19.56 8.60 -0.80
C GLU A 19 -20.02 8.48 0.68
N ASN A 20 -19.11 8.54 1.66
CA ASN A 20 -19.41 8.27 3.08
C ASN A 20 -20.16 6.95 3.32
N ARG A 21 -19.84 5.93 2.53
CA ARG A 21 -20.42 4.58 2.63
C ARG A 21 -19.50 3.65 3.40
N PHE A 22 -20.13 2.72 4.11
CA PHE A 22 -19.40 1.72 4.89
C PHE A 22 -18.92 0.58 4.00
N CYS A 23 -17.63 0.48 3.69
CA CYS A 23 -17.07 -0.51 2.75
C CYS A 23 -17.09 -1.95 3.28
N GLY A 24 -16.86 -2.16 4.57
CA GLY A 24 -16.74 -3.51 5.14
C GLY A 24 -15.74 -4.37 4.35
N TRP A 25 -16.23 -5.44 3.74
CA TRP A 25 -15.44 -6.40 2.94
C TRP A 25 -15.62 -6.20 1.43
N PHE A 26 -16.29 -5.12 1.04
CA PHE A 26 -16.48 -4.77 -0.36
C PHE A 26 -15.19 -4.20 -0.94
N ASP A 27 -14.75 -4.76 -2.06
CA ASP A 27 -13.56 -4.34 -2.80
C ASP A 27 -13.86 -3.03 -3.55
N ALA A 28 -13.84 -1.92 -2.82
CA ALA A 28 -14.03 -0.59 -3.38
C ALA A 28 -12.74 -0.09 -4.03
N ASP A 29 -12.88 0.51 -5.21
CA ASP A 29 -11.77 1.15 -5.92
C ASP A 29 -11.18 2.36 -5.17
N LEU A 30 -9.87 2.56 -5.30
CA LEU A 30 -9.23 3.81 -4.88
C LEU A 30 -9.79 4.96 -5.70
N SER A 31 -10.01 6.08 -5.03
CA SER A 31 -10.31 7.32 -5.73
C SER A 31 -9.04 7.86 -6.40
N GLU A 32 -9.20 8.83 -7.31
CA GLU A 32 -8.05 9.53 -7.90
C GLU A 32 -7.16 10.18 -6.82
N THR A 33 -7.76 10.65 -5.73
CA THR A 33 -7.05 11.16 -4.55
C THR A 33 -6.26 10.05 -3.87
N GLY A 34 -6.88 8.89 -3.64
CA GLY A 34 -6.22 7.74 -3.03
C GLY A 34 -5.03 7.22 -3.85
N GLU A 35 -5.09 7.27 -5.18
CA GLU A 35 -3.94 6.95 -6.04
C GLU A 35 -2.80 7.97 -5.91
N LYS A 36 -3.11 9.26 -5.75
CA LYS A 36 -2.10 10.31 -5.54
C LYS A 36 -1.44 10.17 -4.17
N GLU A 37 -2.22 9.87 -3.13
CA GLU A 37 -1.72 9.57 -1.79
C GLU A 37 -0.77 8.38 -1.80
N ALA A 38 -1.15 7.33 -2.53
CA ALA A 38 -0.31 6.15 -2.74
C ALA A 38 1.05 6.51 -3.32
N ARG A 39 1.07 7.23 -4.45
CA ARG A 39 2.31 7.65 -5.11
C ARG A 39 3.17 8.50 -4.19
N ARG A 40 2.57 9.43 -3.44
CA ARG A 40 3.29 10.29 -2.49
C ARG A 40 3.91 9.49 -1.36
N GLY A 41 3.18 8.51 -0.81
CA GLY A 41 3.70 7.60 0.21
C GLY A 41 4.90 6.79 -0.29
N GLY A 42 4.80 6.24 -1.50
CA GLY A 42 5.91 5.54 -2.16
C GLY A 42 7.15 6.42 -2.39
N GLN A 43 6.95 7.66 -2.80
CA GLN A 43 8.04 8.63 -2.96
C GLN A 43 8.70 8.97 -1.63
N ALA A 44 7.91 9.14 -0.56
CA ALA A 44 8.44 9.39 0.78
C ALA A 44 9.32 8.23 1.27
N LEU A 45 8.89 6.98 1.03
CA LEU A 45 9.68 5.79 1.38
C LEU A 45 10.96 5.68 0.57
N LYS A 46 10.93 6.01 -0.72
CA LYS A 46 12.14 6.05 -1.57
C LYS A 46 13.13 7.13 -1.15
N GLY A 47 12.64 8.25 -0.62
CA GLY A 47 13.48 9.33 -0.10
C GLY A 47 14.22 8.97 1.19
N GLU A 48 13.83 7.88 1.85
CA GLU A 48 14.46 7.46 3.09
C GLU A 48 15.77 6.69 2.82
N ARG A 49 16.89 7.23 3.31
CA ARG A 49 18.22 6.63 3.10
C ARG A 49 18.30 5.23 3.68
N GLY A 50 18.69 4.26 2.86
CA GLY A 50 18.92 2.87 3.29
C GLY A 50 17.63 2.05 3.49
N PHE A 51 16.48 2.55 3.06
CA PHE A 51 15.24 1.79 3.12
C PHE A 51 15.18 0.77 1.98
N VAL A 52 15.35 -0.51 2.32
CA VAL A 52 15.17 -1.63 1.40
C VAL A 52 13.98 -2.45 1.89
N LEU A 53 12.91 -2.49 1.09
CA LEU A 53 11.74 -3.30 1.38
C LEU A 53 12.08 -4.77 1.09
N ALA A 54 12.29 -5.58 2.13
CA ALA A 54 12.60 -7.00 1.98
C ALA A 54 11.35 -7.87 1.93
N VAL A 55 10.36 -7.56 2.79
CA VAL A 55 9.11 -8.30 2.93
C VAL A 55 7.98 -7.29 3.12
N TYR A 56 6.80 -7.61 2.56
CA TYR A 56 5.59 -6.85 2.81
C TYR A 56 4.39 -7.77 2.84
N PHE A 57 3.31 -7.28 3.45
CA PHE A 57 2.04 -7.98 3.57
C PHE A 57 0.91 -7.03 3.16
N PHE A 58 -0.16 -7.59 2.61
CA PHE A 58 -1.35 -6.85 2.21
C PHE A 58 -2.60 -7.72 2.36
N SER A 59 -3.75 -7.09 2.57
CA SER A 59 -5.03 -7.78 2.62
C SER A 59 -5.55 -8.07 1.22
N VAL A 60 -6.35 -9.14 1.10
CA VAL A 60 -6.93 -9.59 -0.18
C VAL A 60 -8.15 -8.77 -0.62
N ILE A 61 -8.82 -8.14 0.35
CA ILE A 61 -10.07 -7.37 0.20
C ILE A 61 -9.86 -6.03 -0.50
N ILE A 62 -8.60 -5.68 -0.76
CA ILE A 62 -8.25 -4.43 -1.42
C ILE A 62 -7.35 -4.81 -2.60
N GLN A 63 -7.94 -5.21 -3.73
CA GLN A 63 -7.20 -5.38 -4.99
C GLN A 63 -6.41 -4.11 -5.35
N ASN A 64 -6.79 -2.97 -4.77
CA ASN A 64 -6.11 -1.69 -4.89
C ASN A 64 -4.78 -1.55 -4.11
N VAL A 65 -4.45 -2.41 -3.14
CA VAL A 65 -3.12 -2.39 -2.48
C VAL A 65 -2.04 -2.88 -3.44
N LEU A 66 -2.35 -3.83 -4.34
CA LEU A 66 -1.42 -4.22 -5.40
C LEU A 66 -1.10 -3.05 -6.34
N ARG A 67 -2.09 -2.18 -6.60
CA ARG A 67 -1.92 -0.96 -7.40
C ARG A 67 -1.10 0.10 -6.67
N PHE A 68 -1.34 0.29 -5.37
CA PHE A 68 -0.50 1.10 -4.47
C PHE A 68 0.96 0.63 -4.55
N MET A 69 1.21 -0.68 -4.43
CA MET A 69 2.55 -1.27 -4.44
C MET A 69 3.25 -1.11 -5.79
N ARG A 70 2.54 -1.28 -6.92
CA ARG A 70 3.09 -1.00 -8.26
C ARG A 70 3.56 0.44 -8.40
N ASN A 71 2.85 1.38 -7.79
CA ASN A 71 3.20 2.80 -7.84
C ASN A 71 4.30 3.18 -6.83
N CYS A 72 4.41 2.46 -5.70
CA CYS A 72 5.38 2.74 -4.64
C CYS A 72 6.73 2.03 -4.83
N VAL A 73 6.74 0.78 -5.30
CA VAL A 73 7.89 -0.13 -5.27
C VAL A 73 8.34 -0.50 -6.69
N ILE A 74 8.85 0.48 -7.43
CA ILE A 74 9.39 0.26 -8.79
C ILE A 74 10.86 -0.21 -8.77
N ALA A 75 11.50 -0.39 -7.60
CA ALA A 75 12.97 -0.46 -7.53
C ALA A 75 13.59 -1.70 -6.85
N SER A 76 12.85 -2.76 -6.54
CA SER A 76 13.39 -3.96 -5.88
C SER A 76 12.75 -5.24 -6.43
N PRO A 77 13.46 -6.39 -6.42
CA PRO A 77 13.06 -7.62 -7.14
C PRO A 77 11.64 -8.07 -6.81
N PRO A 78 10.99 -8.84 -7.72
CA PRO A 78 9.60 -9.20 -7.56
C PRO A 78 9.39 -9.95 -6.25
N PRO A 79 8.33 -9.66 -5.50
CA PRO A 79 8.29 -10.02 -4.09
C PRO A 79 7.68 -11.40 -3.93
N LEU A 80 8.12 -12.12 -2.91
CA LEU A 80 7.49 -13.38 -2.49
C LEU A 80 6.07 -13.08 -2.01
N PHE A 81 5.10 -13.31 -2.90
CA PHE A 81 3.67 -13.20 -2.63
C PHE A 81 3.29 -14.11 -1.46
N THR A 82 2.92 -13.53 -0.32
CA THR A 82 2.26 -14.26 0.76
C THR A 82 0.92 -13.59 1.03
N LEU A 83 -0.16 -14.19 0.51
CA LEU A 83 -1.53 -13.83 0.89
C LEU A 83 -1.72 -14.19 2.36
N ILE A 84 -2.04 -13.21 3.20
CA ILE A 84 -2.60 -13.48 4.52
C ILE A 84 -4.11 -13.20 4.37
N THR A 85 -4.90 -14.23 4.61
CA THR A 85 -6.37 -14.23 4.52
C THR A 85 -7.00 -13.28 5.52
#